data_AF-G0H4I9-F1
#
_entry.id   AF-G0H4I9-F1
#
_cell.length_a   1.000
_cell.length_b   1.000
_cell.length_c   1.000
_cell.angle_alpha   90.00
_cell.angle_beta   90.00
_cell.angle_gamma   90.00
#
_symmetry.space_group_name_H-M   'P 1'
#
loop_
_entity.id
_entity.type
_entity.pdbx_description
1 polymer ?
#
loop_
_entity_poly.entity_id
_entity_poly.type
_entity_poly.pdbx_seq_one_letter_code
_entity_poly.pdbx_strand_id
1 'polypeptide(L)'
;MIEYIIGVIGLLLASVQDFRSREIEDYIWIFLAVVGVLFAIYTSFTLSNYSILINSISGFVICFILGYMMFLSGIGGGDGKILIGLGALVPKFQMPIYTSLGTLLNLNYIPNFPIMVFINGIFFMVFLPFVILFRNILNGARPKTGKEVILMFFGEKMKVMVAKEQKRLIMGQNDKINFFPASDDEDFSKYSDEEEIWVTPQIPLIIPITLSYLVTPIIGDRVLDLLIPF
;
A
#
# COMPACT_ATOMS: atom_id res chain seq x y z
N MET A 1 -12.25 0.91 -19.03
CA MET A 1 -13.22 0.43 -18.01
C MET A 1 -13.00 -1.03 -17.62
N ILE A 2 -12.91 -1.96 -18.58
CA ILE A 2 -12.69 -3.39 -18.26
C ILE A 2 -11.36 -3.60 -17.51
N GLU A 3 -10.26 -3.05 -18.01
CA GLU A 3 -8.94 -3.15 -17.37
C GLU A 3 -8.94 -2.58 -15.94
N TYR A 4 -9.65 -1.47 -15.74
CA TYR A 4 -9.82 -0.84 -14.44
C TYR A 4 -10.53 -1.77 -13.45
N ILE A 5 -11.63 -2.40 -13.87
CA ILE A 5 -12.38 -3.35 -13.02
C ILE A 5 -11.51 -4.56 -12.67
N ILE A 6 -10.72 -5.07 -13.62
CA ILE A 6 -9.77 -6.16 -13.36
C ILE A 6 -8.75 -5.73 -12.30
N GLY A 7 -8.23 -4.50 -12.41
CA GLY A 7 -7.36 -3.90 -11.40
C GLY A 7 -8.00 -3.82 -10.02
N VAL A 8 -9.26 -3.35 -9.93
CA VAL A 8 -10.03 -3.32 -8.66
C VAL A 8 -10.13 -4.71 -8.05
N ILE A 9 -10.51 -5.72 -8.85
CA ILE A 9 -10.67 -7.10 -8.36
C ILE A 9 -9.32 -7.63 -7.86
N GLY A 10 -8.24 -7.43 -8.62
CA GLY A 10 -6.90 -7.86 -8.22
C GLY A 10 -6.45 -7.23 -6.89
N LEU A 11 -6.67 -5.92 -6.73
CA LEU A 11 -6.32 -5.19 -5.51
C LEU A 11 -7.20 -5.58 -4.32
N LEU A 12 -8.50 -5.83 -4.52
CA LEU A 12 -9.37 -6.31 -3.46
C LEU A 12 -8.98 -7.72 -3.00
N LEU A 13 -8.65 -8.62 -3.93
CA LEU A 13 -8.14 -9.95 -3.60
C LEU A 13 -6.83 -9.86 -2.82
N ALA A 14 -5.89 -9.03 -3.30
CA ALA A 14 -4.63 -8.77 -2.60
C ALA A 14 -4.86 -8.17 -1.22
N SER A 15 -5.79 -7.22 -1.07
CA SER A 15 -6.14 -6.61 0.21
C SER A 15 -6.75 -7.60 1.20
N VAL A 16 -7.60 -8.53 0.73
CA VAL A 16 -8.20 -9.58 1.57
C VAL A 16 -7.13 -10.60 1.97
N GLN A 17 -6.24 -10.95 1.05
CA GLN A 17 -5.13 -11.86 1.32
C GLN A 17 -4.11 -11.26 2.29
N ASP A 18 -3.77 -9.99 2.14
CA ASP A 18 -2.88 -9.25 3.05
C ASP A 18 -3.49 -9.11 4.46
N PHE A 19 -4.81 -8.97 4.54
CA PHE A 19 -5.51 -8.98 5.82
C PHE A 19 -5.49 -10.36 6.51
N ARG A 20 -5.60 -11.45 5.73
CA ARG A 20 -5.77 -12.82 6.26
C ARG A 20 -4.45 -13.58 6.45
N SER A 21 -3.60 -13.54 5.45
CA SER A 21 -2.41 -14.40 5.34
C SER A 21 -1.10 -13.64 5.50
N ARG A 22 -1.12 -12.30 5.48
CA ARG A 22 0.06 -11.40 5.64
C ARG A 22 1.16 -11.58 4.60
N GLU A 23 0.96 -12.48 3.65
CA GLU A 23 1.80 -12.69 2.48
C GLU A 23 0.93 -12.54 1.25
N ILE A 24 1.39 -11.70 0.33
CA ILE A 24 0.71 -11.51 -0.93
C ILE A 24 1.35 -12.43 -1.95
N GLU A 25 0.53 -13.27 -2.57
CA GLU A 25 1.00 -14.12 -3.63
C GLU A 25 1.43 -13.32 -4.85
N ASP A 26 2.66 -13.58 -5.32
CA ASP A 26 3.24 -12.93 -6.50
C ASP A 26 2.44 -13.20 -7.78
N TYR A 27 1.60 -14.24 -7.78
CA TYR A 27 0.74 -14.62 -8.90
C TYR A 27 -0.24 -13.51 -9.29
N ILE A 28 -0.74 -12.72 -8.33
CA ILE A 28 -1.69 -11.64 -8.60
C ILE A 28 -1.04 -10.59 -9.51
N TRP A 29 0.19 -10.18 -9.19
CA TRP A 29 0.91 -9.13 -9.92
C TRP A 29 1.32 -9.59 -11.31
N ILE A 30 1.81 -10.83 -11.41
CA ILE A 30 2.15 -11.46 -12.70
C ILE A 30 0.90 -11.59 -13.57
N PHE A 31 -0.22 -12.01 -12.99
CA PHE A 31 -1.50 -12.11 -13.68
C PHE A 31 -1.96 -10.76 -14.23
N LEU A 32 -1.95 -9.70 -13.41
CA LEU A 32 -2.32 -8.35 -13.85
C LEU A 32 -1.42 -7.86 -14.99
N ALA A 33 -0.11 -8.11 -14.91
CA ALA A 33 0.83 -7.73 -15.96
C ALA A 33 0.57 -8.48 -17.29
N VAL A 34 0.43 -9.80 -17.22
CA VAL A 34 0.19 -10.65 -18.41
C VAL A 34 -1.16 -10.31 -19.06
N VAL A 35 -2.22 -10.19 -18.25
CA VAL A 35 -3.54 -9.81 -18.74
C VAL A 35 -3.52 -8.41 -19.33
N GLY A 36 -2.81 -7.47 -18.70
CA GLY A 36 -2.63 -6.11 -19.20
C GLY A 36 -2.02 -6.06 -20.59
N VAL A 37 -0.89 -6.75 -20.78
CA VAL A 37 -0.21 -6.79 -22.09
C VAL A 37 -1.06 -7.51 -23.14
N LEU A 38 -1.67 -8.66 -22.81
CA LEU A 38 -2.54 -9.38 -23.75
C LEU A 38 -3.77 -8.55 -24.17
N PHE A 39 -4.37 -7.85 -23.21
CA PHE A 39 -5.50 -6.97 -23.47
C PHE A 39 -5.09 -5.74 -24.30
N ALA A 40 -3.90 -5.19 -24.05
CA ALA A 40 -3.33 -4.09 -24.83
C ALA A 40 -3.05 -4.52 -26.29
N ILE A 41 -2.58 -5.76 -26.52
CA ILE A 41 -2.43 -6.32 -27.87
C ILE A 41 -3.80 -6.41 -28.55
N TYR A 42 -4.79 -7.02 -27.89
CA TYR A 42 -6.13 -7.20 -28.43
C TYR A 42 -6.81 -5.85 -28.80
N THR A 43 -6.75 -4.88 -27.89
CA THR A 43 -7.31 -3.55 -28.10
C THR A 43 -6.56 -2.75 -29.16
N SER A 44 -5.22 -2.87 -29.22
CA SER A 44 -4.41 -2.23 -30.26
C SER A 44 -4.80 -2.72 -31.66
N PHE A 45 -5.06 -4.02 -31.84
CA PHE A 45 -5.53 -4.56 -33.12
C PHE A 45 -6.97 -4.12 -33.42
N THR A 46 -7.87 -4.19 -32.43
CA THR A 46 -9.29 -3.87 -32.61
C THR A 46 -9.50 -2.38 -32.94
N LEU A 47 -8.77 -1.50 -32.27
CA LEU A 47 -8.87 -0.04 -32.43
C LEU A 47 -7.89 0.51 -33.47
N SER A 48 -7.05 -0.36 -34.07
CA SER A 48 -5.97 0.02 -35.01
C SER A 48 -5.05 1.12 -34.46
N ASN A 49 -4.85 1.15 -33.14
CA ASN A 49 -4.09 2.19 -32.46
C ASN A 49 -2.95 1.57 -31.63
N TYR A 50 -1.74 1.61 -32.18
CA TYR A 50 -0.54 1.10 -31.55
C TYR A 50 -0.13 1.85 -30.29
N SER A 51 -0.60 3.08 -30.08
CA SER A 51 -0.27 3.85 -28.87
C SER A 51 -0.73 3.15 -27.58
N ILE A 52 -1.79 2.34 -27.64
CA ILE A 52 -2.30 1.59 -26.47
C ILE A 52 -1.27 0.55 -26.02
N LEU A 53 -0.81 -0.27 -26.97
CA LEU A 53 0.22 -1.27 -26.70
C LEU A 53 1.52 -0.64 -26.22
N ILE A 54 1.95 0.45 -26.86
CA ILE A 54 3.18 1.13 -26.46
C ILE A 54 3.06 1.69 -25.04
N ASN A 55 1.91 2.28 -24.66
CA ASN A 55 1.70 2.78 -23.29
C ASN A 55 1.67 1.64 -22.24
N SER A 56 1.15 0.46 -22.59
CA SER A 56 1.17 -0.70 -21.68
C SER A 56 2.59 -1.23 -21.47
N ILE A 57 3.37 -1.38 -22.56
CA ILE A 57 4.77 -1.82 -22.47
C ILE A 57 5.62 -0.77 -21.76
N SER A 58 5.47 0.51 -22.09
CA SER A 58 6.22 1.59 -21.43
C SER A 58 5.84 1.71 -19.96
N GLY A 59 4.56 1.54 -19.64
CA GLY A 59 4.07 1.51 -18.27
C GLY A 59 4.69 0.40 -17.45
N PHE A 60 4.73 -0.82 -17.99
CA PHE A 60 5.43 -1.94 -17.36
C PHE A 60 6.91 -1.64 -17.11
N VAL A 61 7.64 -1.14 -18.12
CA VAL A 61 9.09 -0.86 -18.02
C VAL A 61 9.36 0.23 -16.98
N ILE A 62 8.64 1.35 -17.03
CA ILE A 62 8.83 2.46 -16.08
C ILE A 62 8.48 2.03 -14.67
N CYS A 63 7.35 1.34 -14.46
CA CYS A 63 6.96 0.84 -13.16
C CYS A 63 7.92 -0.24 -12.64
N PHE A 64 8.53 -1.05 -13.51
CA PHE A 64 9.57 -2.00 -13.15
C PHE A 64 10.83 -1.30 -12.64
N ILE A 65 11.28 -0.26 -13.35
CA ILE A 65 12.43 0.55 -12.90
C ILE A 65 12.14 1.18 -11.54
N LEU A 66 10.97 1.82 -11.38
CA LEU A 66 10.57 2.44 -10.12
C LEU A 66 10.46 1.42 -8.98
N GLY A 67 9.77 0.30 -9.20
CA GLY A 67 9.62 -0.76 -8.20
C GLY A 67 10.96 -1.40 -7.82
N TYR A 68 11.86 -1.59 -8.80
CA TYR A 68 13.20 -2.11 -8.55
C TYR A 68 14.06 -1.11 -7.76
N MET A 69 13.97 0.19 -8.06
CA MET A 69 14.63 1.24 -7.28
C MET A 69 14.12 1.28 -5.84
N MET A 70 12.81 1.09 -5.63
CA MET A 70 12.22 1.01 -4.28
C MET A 70 12.70 -0.23 -3.52
N PHE A 71 12.86 -1.36 -4.21
CA PHE A 71 13.41 -2.58 -3.64
C PHE A 71 14.88 -2.40 -3.23
N LEU A 72 15.72 -1.85 -4.12
CA LEU A 72 17.12 -1.53 -3.83
C LEU A 72 17.27 -0.56 -2.64
N SER A 73 16.35 0.39 -2.52
CA SER A 73 16.35 1.37 -1.42
C SER A 73 15.85 0.78 -0.10
N GLY A 74 15.33 -0.45 -0.09
CA GLY A 74 14.82 -1.13 1.11
C GLY A 74 13.49 -0.60 1.65
N ILE A 75 12.82 0.32 0.93
CA ILE A 75 11.64 1.07 1.44
C ILE A 75 10.30 0.46 0.98
N GLY A 76 10.28 -0.40 -0.05
CA GLY A 76 8.97 -0.82 -0.61
C GLY A 76 9.03 -1.94 -1.64
N GLY A 77 9.73 -3.03 -1.34
CA GLY A 77 9.86 -4.16 -2.29
C GLY A 77 8.53 -4.83 -2.65
N GLY A 78 7.63 -5.03 -1.67
CA GLY A 78 6.30 -5.61 -1.90
C GLY A 78 5.39 -4.67 -2.69
N ASP A 79 5.29 -3.41 -2.25
CA ASP A 79 4.44 -2.39 -2.87
C ASP A 79 4.87 -2.06 -4.31
N GLY A 80 6.17 -2.15 -4.61
CA GLY A 80 6.71 -1.99 -5.96
C GLY A 80 6.17 -3.02 -6.96
N LYS A 81 5.87 -4.26 -6.53
CA LYS A 81 5.29 -5.29 -7.41
C LYS A 81 3.87 -4.93 -7.86
N ILE A 82 3.10 -4.26 -7.00
CA ILE A 82 1.77 -3.74 -7.30
C ILE A 82 1.85 -2.72 -8.43
N LEU A 83 2.79 -1.78 -8.31
CA LEU A 83 3.02 -0.73 -9.29
C LEU A 83 3.33 -1.33 -10.67
N ILE A 84 4.11 -2.41 -10.73
CA ILE A 84 4.47 -3.10 -11.97
C ILE A 84 3.23 -3.72 -12.64
N GLY A 85 2.42 -4.47 -11.89
CA GLY A 85 1.22 -5.11 -12.41
C GLY A 85 0.19 -4.10 -12.93
N LEU A 86 -0.06 -3.04 -12.15
CA LEU A 86 -0.95 -1.95 -12.56
C LEU A 86 -0.39 -1.10 -13.70
N GLY A 87 0.93 -0.93 -13.75
CA GLY A 87 1.69 -0.27 -14.82
C GLY A 87 1.39 -0.83 -16.21
N ALA A 88 1.35 -2.16 -16.30
CA ALA A 88 1.02 -2.86 -17.55
C ALA A 88 -0.48 -2.86 -17.88
N LEU A 89 -1.33 -3.00 -16.85
CA LEU A 89 -2.78 -3.18 -17.03
C LEU A 89 -3.53 -1.87 -17.28
N VAL A 90 -3.27 -0.85 -16.46
CA VAL A 90 -3.96 0.44 -16.53
C VAL A 90 -2.94 1.58 -16.48
N PRO A 91 -2.05 1.72 -17.48
CA PRO A 91 -1.05 2.79 -17.51
C PRO A 91 -1.69 4.18 -17.53
N LYS A 92 -2.83 4.33 -18.22
CA LYS A 92 -3.58 5.58 -18.34
C LYS A 92 -5.05 5.36 -18.03
N PHE A 93 -5.60 6.22 -17.18
CA PHE A 93 -7.02 6.26 -16.86
C PHE A 93 -7.52 7.70 -16.77
N GLN A 94 -8.83 7.88 -16.87
CA GLN A 94 -9.44 9.21 -16.74
C GLN A 94 -9.36 9.66 -15.28
N MET A 95 -8.68 10.78 -15.05
CA MET A 95 -8.62 11.47 -13.76
C MET A 95 -8.40 12.98 -13.99
N PRO A 96 -8.91 13.84 -13.10
CA PRO A 96 -8.65 15.28 -13.19
C PRO A 96 -7.19 15.60 -12.85
N ILE A 97 -6.67 16.68 -13.45
CA ILE A 97 -5.30 17.16 -13.23
C ILE A 97 -5.37 18.65 -12.88
N TYR A 98 -4.77 19.03 -11.76
CA TYR A 98 -4.75 20.37 -11.19
C TYR A 98 -3.34 20.93 -11.07
N THR A 99 -2.31 20.07 -10.94
CA THR A 99 -0.93 20.47 -10.66
C THR A 99 -0.02 20.41 -11.89
N SER A 100 1.08 21.18 -11.83
CA SER A 100 2.17 21.10 -12.82
C SER A 100 2.79 19.71 -12.90
N LEU A 101 2.93 19.01 -11.76
CA LEU A 101 3.45 17.65 -11.72
C LEU A 101 2.49 16.66 -12.38
N GLY A 102 1.18 16.79 -12.14
CA GLY A 102 0.17 15.96 -12.81
C GLY A 102 0.21 16.11 -14.33
N THR A 103 0.46 17.33 -14.83
CA THR A 103 0.66 17.58 -16.26
C THR A 103 1.90 16.87 -16.80
N LEU A 104 3.01 16.90 -16.06
CA LEU A 104 4.23 16.17 -16.41
C LEU A 104 4.00 14.64 -16.43
N LEU A 105 3.29 14.12 -15.43
CA LEU A 105 2.97 12.69 -15.35
C LEU A 105 2.02 12.24 -16.46
N ASN A 106 1.21 13.15 -17.03
CA ASN A 106 0.27 12.84 -18.11
C ASN A 106 0.90 12.79 -19.51
N LEU A 107 2.22 12.99 -19.63
CA LEU A 107 2.93 12.87 -20.90
C LEU A 107 2.77 11.49 -21.55
N ASN A 108 3.07 11.40 -22.84
CA ASN A 108 3.05 10.13 -23.55
C ASN A 108 4.04 9.14 -22.94
N TYR A 109 3.67 7.86 -22.92
CA TYR A 109 4.46 6.75 -22.38
C TYR A 109 4.63 6.70 -20.86
N ILE A 110 4.39 7.79 -20.14
CA ILE A 110 4.40 7.78 -18.67
C ILE A 110 3.10 7.14 -18.15
N PRO A 111 3.19 6.15 -17.25
CA PRO A 111 2.02 5.52 -16.66
C PRO A 111 1.45 6.41 -15.55
N ASN A 112 0.67 7.41 -15.96
CA ASN A 112 0.17 8.46 -15.07
C ASN A 112 -0.64 7.90 -13.89
N PHE A 113 -1.48 6.91 -14.15
CA PHE A 113 -2.50 6.43 -13.24
C PHE A 113 -1.91 5.60 -12.09
N PRO A 114 -1.11 4.54 -12.33
CA PRO A 114 -0.53 3.76 -11.24
C PRO A 114 0.43 4.59 -10.40
N ILE A 115 1.18 5.53 -11.01
CA ILE A 115 2.03 6.47 -10.27
C ILE A 115 1.17 7.37 -9.37
N MET A 116 0.09 7.94 -9.88
CA MET A 116 -0.79 8.80 -9.10
C MET A 116 -1.49 8.04 -7.96
N VAL A 117 -1.96 6.82 -8.24
CA VAL A 117 -2.52 5.92 -7.22
C VAL A 117 -1.51 5.66 -6.11
N PHE A 118 -0.23 5.46 -6.45
CA PHE A 118 0.81 5.25 -5.47
C PHE A 118 1.05 6.49 -4.61
N ILE A 119 1.16 7.67 -5.23
CA ILE A 119 1.38 8.94 -4.51
C ILE A 119 0.21 9.23 -3.56
N ASN A 120 -1.03 9.18 -4.06
CA ASN A 120 -2.22 9.35 -3.22
C ASN A 120 -2.31 8.28 -2.11
N GLY A 121 -1.89 7.05 -2.40
CA GLY A 121 -1.86 5.94 -1.45
C GLY A 121 -0.92 6.21 -0.28
N ILE A 122 0.28 6.75 -0.55
CA ILE A 122 1.23 7.17 0.50
C ILE A 122 0.59 8.24 1.40
N PHE A 123 -0.12 9.21 0.83
CA PHE A 123 -0.82 10.21 1.64
C PHE A 123 -1.93 9.58 2.49
N PHE A 124 -2.62 8.55 2.00
CA PHE A 124 -3.57 7.81 2.82
C PHE A 124 -2.91 7.04 3.97
N MET A 125 -1.65 6.64 3.83
CA MET A 125 -0.91 6.01 4.94
C MET A 125 -0.70 6.96 6.13
N VAL A 126 -0.70 8.28 5.92
CA VAL A 126 -0.61 9.29 6.99
C VAL A 126 -1.79 9.20 7.96
N PHE A 127 -2.93 8.64 7.53
CA PHE A 127 -4.10 8.44 8.40
C PHE A 127 -3.99 7.18 9.27
N LEU A 128 -3.08 6.25 8.98
CA LEU A 128 -2.96 4.99 9.72
C LEU A 128 -2.65 5.17 11.22
N PRO A 129 -1.72 6.07 11.63
CA PRO A 129 -1.47 6.29 13.06
C PRO A 129 -2.71 6.77 13.81
N PHE A 130 -3.57 7.55 13.16
CA PHE A 130 -4.84 7.98 13.75
C PHE A 130 -5.84 6.84 13.86
N VAL A 131 -5.92 5.97 12.86
CA VAL A 131 -6.76 4.75 12.91
C VAL A 131 -6.33 3.85 14.08
N ILE A 132 -5.02 3.63 14.27
CA ILE A 132 -4.47 2.86 15.39
C ILE A 132 -4.83 3.52 16.73
N LEU A 133 -4.70 4.84 16.82
CA LEU A 133 -5.06 5.59 18.02
C LEU A 133 -6.52 5.37 18.40
N PHE A 134 -7.46 5.52 17.45
CA PHE A 134 -8.87 5.30 17.73
C PHE A 134 -9.14 3.85 18.13
N ARG A 135 -8.48 2.88 17.48
CA ARG A 135 -8.58 1.46 17.83
C ARG A 135 -8.12 1.19 19.27
N ASN A 136 -6.98 1.75 19.66
CA ASN A 136 -6.45 1.62 21.02
C ASN A 136 -7.38 2.24 22.06
N ILE A 137 -7.95 3.42 21.77
CA ILE A 137 -8.93 4.07 22.66
C ILE A 137 -10.19 3.21 22.82
N LEU A 138 -10.73 2.66 21.72
CA LEU A 138 -11.91 1.80 21.75
C LEU A 138 -11.67 0.49 22.51
N ASN A 139 -10.45 -0.04 22.44
CA ASN A 139 -10.02 -1.21 23.21
C ASN A 139 -9.78 -0.88 24.70
N GLY A 140 -9.95 0.38 25.13
CA GLY A 140 -9.75 0.80 26.51
C GLY A 140 -8.28 0.93 26.91
N ALA A 141 -7.35 0.94 25.95
CA ALA A 141 -5.93 1.12 26.23
C ALA A 141 -5.68 2.55 26.77
N ARG A 142 -5.04 2.64 27.92
CA ARG A 142 -4.63 3.92 28.53
C ARG A 142 -3.11 3.97 28.65
N PRO A 143 -2.46 5.03 28.12
CA PRO A 143 -1.02 5.20 28.29
C PRO A 143 -0.71 5.59 29.74
N LYS A 144 0.28 4.92 30.33
CA LYS A 144 0.81 5.17 31.68
C LYS A 144 2.11 5.98 31.65
N THR A 145 2.87 5.89 30.56
CA THR A 145 4.17 6.58 30.40
C THR A 145 4.14 7.47 29.15
N GLY A 146 5.10 8.40 29.06
CA GLY A 146 5.24 9.28 27.89
C GLY A 146 5.53 8.51 26.59
N LYS A 147 6.29 7.42 26.66
CA LYS A 147 6.55 6.55 25.51
C LYS A 147 5.31 5.78 25.05
N GLU A 148 4.43 5.40 25.98
CA GLU A 148 3.15 4.76 25.63
C GLU A 148 2.21 5.70 24.88
N VAL A 149 2.32 7.02 25.07
CA VAL A 149 1.56 8.00 24.25
C VAL A 149 1.95 7.90 22.79
N ILE A 150 3.24 7.69 22.47
CA ILE A 150 3.70 7.48 21.10
C ILE A 150 3.18 6.13 20.59
N LEU A 151 3.22 5.08 21.41
CA LEU A 151 2.70 3.77 21.04
C LEU A 151 1.19 3.75 20.80
N MET A 152 0.42 4.65 21.39
CA MET A 152 -1.01 4.78 21.04
C MET A 152 -1.21 5.02 19.54
N PHE A 153 -0.27 5.67 18.85
CA PHE A 153 -0.33 5.92 17.41
C PHE A 153 0.32 4.82 16.57
N PHE A 154 1.38 4.18 17.06
CA PHE A 154 2.23 3.30 16.24
C PHE A 154 2.26 1.83 16.68
N GLY A 155 1.60 1.48 17.78
CA GLY A 155 1.52 0.12 18.33
C GLY A 155 0.09 -0.24 18.69
N GLU A 156 -0.18 -1.53 18.86
CA GLU A 156 -1.45 -2.01 19.42
C GLU A 156 -1.20 -2.61 20.80
N LYS A 157 -2.08 -2.30 21.76
CA LYS A 157 -2.03 -2.91 23.10
C LYS A 157 -2.94 -4.12 23.16
N MET A 158 -2.41 -5.28 23.53
CA MET A 158 -3.19 -6.51 23.65
C MET A 158 -2.59 -7.52 24.62
N LYS A 159 -3.34 -8.56 24.96
CA LYS A 159 -2.88 -9.67 25.80
C LYS A 159 -1.84 -10.53 25.10
N VAL A 160 -0.86 -11.04 25.84
CA VAL A 160 0.22 -11.90 25.36
C VAL A 160 -0.32 -13.16 24.67
N MET A 161 -1.37 -13.79 25.21
CA MET A 161 -2.01 -14.96 24.59
C MET A 161 -2.44 -14.68 23.14
N VAL A 162 -3.09 -13.54 22.90
CA VAL A 162 -3.58 -13.16 21.56
C VAL A 162 -2.41 -12.75 20.66
N ALA A 163 -1.39 -12.10 21.21
CA ALA A 163 -0.18 -11.74 20.47
C ALA A 163 0.58 -12.99 19.96
N LYS A 164 0.65 -14.06 20.77
CA LYS A 164 1.25 -15.35 20.39
C LYS A 164 0.47 -16.03 19.26
N GLU A 165 -0.86 -16.11 19.38
CA GLU A 165 -1.72 -16.71 18.34
C GLU A 165 -1.57 -15.99 17.00
N GLN A 166 -1.43 -14.66 17.02
CA GLN A 166 -1.33 -13.83 15.83
C GLN A 166 0.11 -13.60 15.36
N LYS A 167 1.11 -14.24 16.00
CA LYS A 167 2.55 -14.11 15.71
C LYS A 167 3.00 -12.65 15.56
N ARG A 168 2.66 -11.82 16.54
CA ARG A 168 2.99 -10.38 16.51
C ARG A 168 4.34 -10.09 17.14
N LEU A 169 5.09 -9.15 16.58
CA LEU A 169 6.35 -8.70 17.17
C LEU A 169 6.10 -7.86 18.42
N ILE A 170 6.84 -8.15 19.47
CA ILE A 170 6.74 -7.45 20.76
C ILE A 170 7.47 -6.11 20.65
N MET A 171 6.76 -5.00 20.80
CA MET A 171 7.38 -3.67 20.92
C MET A 171 7.84 -3.41 22.37
N GLY A 172 7.17 -4.01 23.35
CA GLY A 172 7.61 -3.98 24.75
C GLY A 172 6.50 -3.62 25.73
N GLN A 173 6.90 -3.20 26.93
CA GLN A 173 5.99 -2.91 28.04
C GLN A 173 6.48 -1.72 28.87
N ASN A 174 5.58 -0.81 29.23
CA ASN A 174 5.87 0.40 30.01
C ASN A 174 6.96 1.28 29.37
N ASP A 175 8.15 1.41 30.00
CA ASP A 175 9.25 2.25 29.49
C ASP A 175 10.33 1.49 28.70
N LYS A 176 10.28 0.16 28.71
CA LYS A 176 11.15 -0.71 27.92
C LYS A 176 10.47 -0.99 26.58
N ILE A 177 10.59 -0.03 25.66
CA ILE A 177 9.96 -0.07 24.34
C ILE A 177 11.05 0.00 23.27
N ASN A 178 11.02 -0.96 22.35
CA ASN A 178 11.72 -0.94 21.08
C ASN A 178 10.69 -0.69 19.98
N PHE A 179 10.80 0.45 19.29
CA PHE A 179 9.88 0.80 18.18
C PHE A 179 10.13 -0.02 16.91
N PHE A 180 11.33 -0.58 16.76
CA PHE A 180 11.72 -1.43 15.64
C PHE A 180 12.20 -2.78 16.17
N PRO A 181 11.29 -3.63 16.68
CA PRO A 181 11.66 -4.97 17.14
C PRO A 181 12.08 -5.84 15.96
N ALA A 182 13.16 -6.61 16.13
CA ALA A 182 13.59 -7.60 15.16
C ALA A 182 12.89 -8.96 15.42
N SER A 183 12.86 -9.85 14.43
CA SER A 183 12.33 -11.22 14.59
C SER A 183 13.00 -12.01 15.71
N ASP A 184 14.25 -11.68 16.03
CA ASP A 184 15.02 -12.33 17.09
C ASP A 184 14.59 -11.89 18.51
N ASP A 185 13.77 -10.83 18.61
CA ASP A 185 13.26 -10.28 19.88
C ASP A 185 11.91 -10.91 20.32
N GLU A 186 11.39 -11.93 19.62
CA GLU A 186 10.14 -12.66 19.93
C GLU A 186 10.23 -13.55 21.19
N ASP A 187 10.84 -13.07 22.27
CA ASP A 187 10.98 -13.84 23.51
C ASP A 187 9.77 -13.65 24.43
N PHE A 188 8.65 -14.26 24.05
CA PHE A 188 7.41 -14.27 24.84
C PHE A 188 7.55 -14.99 26.19
N SER A 189 8.65 -15.70 26.46
CA SER A 189 8.87 -16.40 27.74
C SER A 189 8.98 -15.46 28.93
N LYS A 190 9.25 -14.18 28.68
CA LYS A 190 9.40 -13.13 29.68
C LYS A 190 8.06 -12.59 30.23
N TYR A 191 6.93 -12.96 29.62
CA TYR A 191 5.61 -12.41 29.94
C TYR A 191 4.58 -13.50 30.25
N SER A 192 3.64 -13.18 31.14
CA SER A 192 2.49 -14.05 31.42
C SER A 192 1.43 -13.91 30.33
N ASP A 193 0.68 -14.99 30.04
CA ASP A 193 -0.32 -15.02 28.96
C ASP A 193 -1.46 -13.99 29.12
N GLU A 194 -1.77 -13.61 30.36
CA GLU A 194 -2.82 -12.62 30.67
C GLU A 194 -2.31 -11.17 30.70
N GLU A 195 -0.99 -10.96 30.66
CA GLU A 195 -0.42 -9.61 30.69
C GLU A 195 -0.68 -8.86 29.40
N GLU A 196 -0.88 -7.54 29.52
CA GLU A 196 -0.98 -6.66 28.36
C GLU A 196 0.40 -6.14 27.96
N ILE A 197 0.71 -6.29 26.67
CA ILE A 197 1.94 -5.83 26.05
C ILE A 197 1.63 -4.98 24.82
N TRP A 198 2.60 -4.17 24.40
CA TRP A 198 2.54 -3.44 23.14
C TRP A 198 3.19 -4.26 22.04
N VAL A 199 2.52 -4.32 20.90
CA VAL A 199 2.95 -5.10 19.73
C VAL A 199 2.85 -4.26 18.46
N THR A 200 3.54 -4.70 17.40
CA THR A 200 3.44 -4.05 16.10
C THR A 200 1.99 -4.12 15.56
N PRO A 201 1.47 -3.01 14.99
CA PRO A 201 0.17 -3.03 14.33
C PRO A 201 0.29 -3.83 13.03
N GLN A 202 -0.73 -4.65 12.74
CA GLN A 202 -0.78 -5.38 11.49
C GLN A 202 -1.69 -4.67 10.47
N ILE A 203 -1.27 -3.49 10.02
CA ILE A 203 -2.04 -2.75 9.01
C ILE A 203 -1.59 -3.20 7.62
N PRO A 204 -2.51 -3.75 6.79
CA PRO A 204 -2.19 -4.15 5.44
C PRO A 204 -1.93 -2.89 4.59
N LEU A 205 -0.70 -2.71 4.11
CA LEU A 205 -0.31 -1.53 3.32
C LEU A 205 -1.02 -1.47 1.96
N ILE A 206 -1.58 -2.60 1.50
CA ILE A 206 -2.40 -2.66 0.28
C ILE A 206 -3.74 -1.95 0.45
N ILE A 207 -4.30 -1.86 1.67
CA ILE A 207 -5.60 -1.21 1.88
C ILE A 207 -5.56 0.27 1.44
N PRO A 208 -4.62 1.10 1.93
CA PRO A 208 -4.46 2.47 1.44
C PRO A 208 -4.30 2.57 -0.09
N ILE A 209 -3.53 1.67 -0.70
CA ILE A 209 -3.30 1.65 -2.16
C ILE A 209 -4.59 1.28 -2.90
N THR A 210 -5.37 0.33 -2.39
CA THR A 210 -6.64 -0.09 -2.98
C THR A 210 -7.68 1.02 -2.89
N LEU A 211 -7.78 1.67 -1.73
CA LEU A 211 -8.63 2.85 -1.56
C LEU A 211 -8.21 3.98 -2.51
N SER A 212 -6.90 4.19 -2.65
CA SER A 212 -6.34 5.15 -3.61
C SER A 212 -6.70 4.83 -5.04
N TYR A 213 -6.66 3.56 -5.44
CA TYR A 213 -7.04 3.13 -6.78
C TYR A 213 -8.50 3.46 -7.12
N LEU A 214 -9.39 3.33 -6.13
CA LEU A 214 -10.83 3.66 -6.28
C LEU A 214 -11.09 5.16 -6.35
N VAL A 215 -10.34 5.94 -5.57
CA VAL A 215 -10.61 7.37 -5.35
C VAL A 215 -9.83 8.26 -6.32
N THR A 216 -8.66 7.83 -6.80
CA THR A 216 -7.80 8.60 -7.73
C THR A 216 -8.51 9.03 -9.01
N PRO A 217 -9.39 8.25 -9.65
CA PRO A 217 -10.16 8.73 -10.80
C PRO A 217 -11.04 9.96 -10.52
N ILE A 218 -11.44 10.14 -9.25
CA ILE A 218 -12.31 11.23 -8.80
C ILE A 218 -11.48 12.42 -8.31
N ILE A 219 -10.44 12.13 -7.52
CA ILE A 219 -9.61 13.15 -6.86
C ILE A 219 -8.48 13.65 -7.77
N GLY A 220 -7.92 12.78 -8.62
CA GLY A 220 -6.73 13.10 -9.39
C GLY A 220 -5.54 13.44 -8.50
N ASP A 221 -4.86 14.54 -8.81
CA ASP A 221 -3.72 15.09 -8.05
C ASP A 221 -4.11 16.19 -7.06
N ARG A 222 -5.40 16.33 -6.71
CA ARG A 222 -5.89 17.35 -5.79
C ARG A 222 -5.24 17.29 -4.40
N VAL A 223 -4.82 16.11 -3.96
CA VAL A 223 -4.07 15.95 -2.70
C VAL A 223 -2.74 16.69 -2.77
N LEU A 224 -2.05 16.62 -3.92
CA LEU A 224 -0.81 17.35 -4.13
C LEU A 224 -1.05 18.85 -4.23
N ASP A 225 -2.10 19.27 -4.96
CA ASP A 225 -2.51 20.67 -5.09
C ASP A 225 -2.70 21.34 -3.72
N LEU A 226 -3.33 20.62 -2.78
CA LEU A 226 -3.57 21.10 -1.43
C LEU A 226 -2.30 21.18 -0.56
N LEU A 227 -1.36 20.26 -0.76
CA LEU A 227 -0.13 20.17 0.03
C LEU A 227 1.01 21.05 -0.51
N ILE A 228 1.04 21.25 -1.83
CA ILE A 228 2.04 22.02 -2.56
C ILE A 228 1.30 23.01 -3.45
N PRO A 229 0.79 24.12 -2.86
CA PRO A 229 0.08 25.15 -3.61
C PRO A 229 1.08 25.99 -4.41
N PHE A 230 1.51 25.50 -5.57
CA PHE A 230 2.32 26.26 -6.54
C PHE A 230 1.88 25.97 -7.97
#